data_AF-A0A5B1QI33-F1
#
_entry.id   AF-A0A5B1QI33-F1
#
_cell.length_a   1.000
_cell.length_b   1.000
_cell.length_c   1.000
_cell.angle_alpha   90.00
_cell.angle_beta   90.00
_cell.angle_gamma   90.00
#
_symmetry.space_group_name_H-M   'P 1'
#
loop_
_entity.id
_entity.type
_entity.pdbx_description
1 polymer ?
#
loop_
_entity_poly.entity_id
_entity_poly.type
_entity_poly.pdbx_seq_one_letter_code
_entity_poly.pdbx_strand_id
1 'polypeptide(L)'
;MASRARARKHLQQRIVSLFSALEPRIVPYTLEEILVTPLSASTPLKSLLTQLNDLAPIHILPSELLLAIISRRAFGSSQKRRRELAKLGAVCTSWRSLTLSSPRLWQHIDLRLTAYAALAVRRSQDIPVHIAFRVLDDESRSPGPEDYRTISDLAPRIASMKFSLPIDLYPELLDNFPLSLPLLHELGLSTVARENYIYTGTLPLGSASTLTLRVLNLSGVWLPWTLPLYRELVHLHVRLYHAVRRAIRSRNRAQCCLCRSAHLAITTAKPRLEDLEGFFQSLPSRRARHGHYRGDSACRESMYHVYHGQRSARILLVWNEQRHSFHVQRPWI
;
A
#
# COMPACT_ATOMS: atom_id res chain seq x y z
N MET A 1 19.95 19.27 40.81
CA MET A 1 18.70 19.54 40.06
C MET A 1 18.15 20.97 40.23
N ALA A 2 18.29 21.62 41.38
CA ALA A 2 17.75 22.97 41.63
C ALA A 2 18.20 24.06 40.62
N SER A 3 19.41 23.96 40.06
CA SER A 3 19.93 24.92 39.07
C SER A 3 19.16 24.90 37.74
N ARG A 4 18.87 23.72 37.17
CA ARG A 4 18.13 23.60 35.90
C ARG A 4 16.69 24.10 36.00
N ALA A 5 16.02 23.84 37.13
CA ALA A 5 14.66 24.31 37.36
C ALA A 5 14.59 25.85 37.43
N ARG A 6 15.56 26.50 38.09
CA ARG A 6 15.66 27.97 38.13
C ARG A 6 15.95 28.56 36.76
N ALA A 7 16.91 27.98 36.02
CA ALA A 7 17.23 28.40 34.66
C ALA A 7 16.02 28.29 33.73
N ARG A 8 15.26 27.20 33.82
CA ARG A 8 14.02 26.99 33.06
C ARG A 8 12.97 28.07 33.38
N LYS A 9 12.73 28.35 34.67
CA LYS A 9 11.78 29.38 35.11
C LYS A 9 12.16 30.77 34.56
N HIS A 10 13.44 31.12 34.61
CA HIS A 10 13.96 32.39 34.09
C HIS A 10 13.76 32.50 32.57
N LEU A 11 14.05 31.45 31.80
CA LEU A 11 13.82 31.45 30.35
C LEU A 11 12.34 31.57 30.00
N GLN A 12 11.45 30.90 30.74
CA GLN A 12 10.01 31.02 30.55
C GLN A 12 9.52 32.45 30.76
N GLN A 13 10.00 33.14 31.80
CA GLN A 13 9.65 34.55 32.06
C GLN A 13 10.09 35.46 30.89
N ARG A 14 11.30 35.25 30.35
CA ARG A 14 11.79 36.02 29.18
C ARG A 14 10.97 35.76 27.93
N ILE A 15 10.57 34.50 27.68
CA ILE A 15 9.72 34.14 26.54
C ILE A 15 8.36 34.84 26.65
N VAL A 16 7.72 34.80 27.82
CA VAL A 16 6.43 35.49 28.04
C VAL A 16 6.56 37.00 27.82
N SER A 17 7.60 37.62 28.37
CA SER A 17 7.85 39.06 28.19
C SER A 17 8.04 39.45 26.72
N LEU A 18 8.74 38.62 25.92
CA LEU A 18 8.91 38.86 24.49
C LEU A 18 7.63 38.63 23.70
N PHE A 19 6.86 37.60 24.04
CA PHE A 19 5.57 37.33 23.40
C PHE A 19 4.58 38.48 23.63
N SER A 20 4.54 39.05 24.84
CA SER A 20 3.70 40.22 25.13
C SER A 20 4.10 41.47 24.33
N ALA A 21 5.35 41.56 23.89
CA ALA A 21 5.83 42.66 23.06
C ALA A 21 5.62 42.43 21.55
N LEU A 22 5.42 41.18 21.12
CA LEU A 22 5.11 40.83 19.74
C LEU A 22 3.58 40.90 19.56
N GLU A 23 3.08 41.85 18.76
CA GLU A 23 1.67 41.82 18.35
C GLU A 23 1.40 40.49 17.61
N PRO A 24 0.54 39.60 18.12
CA PRO A 24 0.32 38.29 17.54
C PRO A 24 -0.57 38.42 16.30
N ARG A 25 0.01 38.86 15.18
CA ARG A 25 -0.80 39.06 13.96
C ARG A 25 -1.01 37.79 13.14
N ILE A 26 -0.08 36.82 13.11
CA ILE A 26 -0.25 35.61 12.30
C ILE A 26 0.54 34.44 12.91
N VAL A 27 -0.14 33.47 13.50
CA VAL A 27 0.47 32.16 13.83
C VAL A 27 0.16 31.21 12.68
N PRO A 28 1.15 30.70 11.92
CA PRO A 28 0.90 29.78 10.83
C PRO A 28 0.28 28.48 11.36
N TYR A 29 -0.92 28.17 10.90
CA TYR A 29 -1.71 27.01 11.34
C TYR A 29 -1.55 25.82 10.39
N THR A 30 -0.89 25.99 9.23
CA THR A 30 -0.76 24.88 8.27
C THR A 30 0.59 24.17 8.36
N LEU A 31 0.54 22.85 8.14
CA LEU A 31 1.68 21.95 8.19
C LEU A 31 2.74 22.28 7.12
N GLU A 32 2.30 22.82 5.97
CA GLU A 32 3.17 23.29 4.91
C GLU A 32 3.91 24.56 5.34
N GLU A 33 3.24 25.54 5.95
CA GLU A 33 3.90 26.72 6.51
C GLU A 33 4.88 26.35 7.63
N ILE A 34 4.51 25.42 8.52
CA ILE A 34 5.42 24.97 9.59
C ILE A 34 6.64 24.25 9.02
N LEU A 35 6.50 23.54 7.89
CA LEU A 35 7.60 22.80 7.27
C LEU A 35 8.46 23.65 6.33
N VAL A 36 7.89 24.67 5.69
CA VAL A 36 8.50 25.45 4.61
C VAL A 36 8.93 26.85 5.08
N THR A 37 8.22 27.48 6.02
CA THR A 37 8.47 28.89 6.38
C THR A 37 9.66 29.00 7.35
N PRO A 38 10.78 29.63 6.96
CA PRO A 38 11.84 29.96 7.89
C PRO A 38 11.34 31.05 8.86
N LEU A 39 11.33 30.76 10.17
CA LEU A 39 11.14 31.79 11.21
C LEU A 39 12.33 32.77 11.19
N SER A 40 12.35 33.70 10.23
CA SER A 40 13.40 34.72 10.12
C SER A 40 13.12 35.96 10.98
N ALA A 41 11.88 36.19 11.44
CA ALA A 41 11.50 37.41 12.16
C ALA A 41 11.68 37.38 13.69
N SER A 42 12.17 36.29 14.30
CA SER A 42 12.28 36.21 15.77
C SER A 42 13.57 35.53 16.27
N THR A 43 14.73 35.96 15.78
CA THR A 43 16.03 35.44 16.24
C THR A 43 16.17 35.41 17.78
N PRO A 44 15.68 36.39 18.58
CA PRO A 44 15.77 36.32 20.04
C PRO A 44 14.89 35.22 20.64
N LEU A 45 13.65 35.09 20.15
CA LEU A 45 12.70 34.07 20.63
C LEU A 45 13.18 32.66 20.27
N LYS A 46 13.72 32.48 19.06
CA LYS A 46 14.29 31.20 18.61
C LYS A 46 15.46 30.77 19.50
N SER A 47 16.33 31.71 19.86
CA SER A 47 17.45 31.45 20.79
C SER A 47 16.95 31.01 22.17
N LEU A 48 15.96 31.71 22.74
CA LEU A 48 15.40 31.35 24.06
C LEU A 48 14.67 30.01 24.05
N LEU A 49 13.90 29.70 23.00
CA LEU A 49 13.25 28.40 22.85
C LEU A 49 14.27 27.28 22.70
N THR A 50 15.38 27.53 22.01
CA THR A 50 16.50 26.58 21.89
C THR A 50 17.11 26.31 23.28
N GLN A 51 17.44 27.37 24.03
CA GLN A 51 17.97 27.23 25.40
C GLN A 51 16.98 26.52 26.34
N LEU A 52 15.67 26.79 26.21
CA LEU A 52 14.64 26.14 27.02
C LEU A 52 14.55 24.64 26.71
N ASN A 53 14.67 24.29 25.43
CA ASN A 53 14.69 22.92 24.95
C ASN A 53 15.94 22.18 25.47
N ASP A 54 17.12 22.80 25.47
CA ASP A 54 18.36 22.21 26.00
C ASP A 54 18.29 21.85 27.50
N LEU A 55 17.37 22.49 28.24
CA LEU A 55 17.10 22.17 29.64
C LEU A 55 16.05 21.06 29.83
N ALA A 56 15.34 20.65 28.78
CA ALA A 56 14.34 19.59 28.87
C ALA A 56 15.04 18.22 29.02
N PRO A 57 14.57 17.34 29.93
CA PRO A 57 15.18 16.01 30.15
C PRO A 57 15.27 15.17 28.87
N ILE A 58 14.37 15.41 27.91
CA ILE A 58 14.29 14.69 26.65
C ILE A 58 15.52 14.89 25.75
N HIS A 59 16.29 15.98 25.95
CA HIS A 59 17.54 16.23 25.24
C HIS A 59 18.72 15.37 25.74
N ILE A 60 18.52 14.62 26.83
CA ILE A 60 19.52 13.67 27.35
C ILE A 60 19.47 12.35 26.55
N LEU A 61 18.39 12.11 25.80
CA LEU A 61 18.26 10.89 25.01
C LEU A 61 19.26 10.90 23.84
N PRO A 62 20.07 9.84 23.68
CA PRO A 62 20.84 9.61 22.47
C PRO A 62 19.96 9.67 21.22
N SER A 63 20.53 10.15 20.12
CA SER A 63 19.78 10.40 18.88
C SER A 63 19.15 9.12 18.30
N GLU A 64 19.76 7.97 18.56
CA GLU A 64 19.32 6.63 18.17
C GLU A 64 18.03 6.24 18.90
N LEU A 65 17.97 6.47 20.21
CA LEU A 65 16.77 6.19 21.01
C LEU A 65 15.62 7.12 20.60
N LEU A 66 15.95 8.39 20.36
CA LEU A 66 14.98 9.36 19.89
C LEU A 66 14.43 8.97 18.50
N LEU A 67 15.31 8.57 17.58
CA LEU A 67 14.89 8.09 16.27
C LEU A 67 14.04 6.82 16.35
N ALA A 68 14.34 5.90 17.28
CA ALA A 68 13.52 4.73 17.53
C ALA A 68 12.11 5.09 18.03
N ILE A 69 12.01 6.07 18.94
CA ILE A 69 10.72 6.60 19.42
C ILE A 69 9.93 7.24 18.27
N ILE A 70 10.58 8.08 17.47
CA ILE A 70 9.97 8.75 16.30
C ILE A 70 9.46 7.70 15.32
N SER A 71 10.30 6.72 14.97
CA SER A 71 9.95 5.64 14.04
C SER A 71 8.75 4.83 14.52
N ARG A 72 8.70 4.49 15.82
CA ARG A 72 7.59 3.76 16.42
C ARG A 72 6.30 4.56 16.43
N ARG A 73 6.36 5.88 16.69
CA ARG A 73 5.19 6.77 16.67
C ARG A 73 4.68 7.02 15.26
N ALA A 74 5.60 7.18 14.30
CA ALA A 74 5.31 7.38 12.89
C ALA A 74 4.81 6.11 12.18
N PHE A 75 4.77 4.96 12.88
CA PHE A 75 4.25 3.72 12.34
C PHE A 75 2.73 3.76 12.12
N GLY A 76 2.30 3.28 10.95
CA GLY A 76 0.91 3.21 10.53
C GLY A 76 0.70 3.63 9.07
N SER A 77 -0.52 4.06 8.76
CA SER A 77 -0.86 4.59 7.43
C SER A 77 -0.03 5.82 7.10
N SER A 78 0.18 6.08 5.81
CA SER A 78 0.86 7.27 5.26
C SER A 78 0.34 8.58 5.84
N GLN A 79 -0.99 8.74 5.92
CA GLN A 79 -1.63 9.94 6.45
C GLN A 79 -1.35 10.12 7.96
N LYS A 80 -1.46 9.04 8.75
CA LYS A 80 -1.11 9.06 10.17
C LYS A 80 0.36 9.39 10.34
N ARG A 81 1.24 8.71 9.62
CA ARG A 81 2.68 8.94 9.62
C ARG A 81 3.00 10.40 9.34
N ARG A 82 2.48 10.99 8.28
CA ARG A 82 2.67 12.42 7.95
C ARG A 82 2.30 13.33 9.13
N ARG A 83 1.11 13.11 9.71
CA ARG A 83 0.63 13.89 10.86
C ARG A 83 1.56 13.73 12.07
N GLU A 84 1.98 12.51 12.36
CA GLU A 84 2.87 12.23 13.48
C GLU A 84 4.27 12.80 13.26
N LEU A 85 4.86 12.65 12.07
CA LEU A 85 6.17 13.26 11.74
C LEU A 85 6.14 14.78 11.87
N ALA A 86 5.05 15.43 11.47
CA ALA A 86 4.90 16.87 11.65
C ALA A 86 4.76 17.28 13.11
N LYS A 87 3.94 16.57 13.90
CA LYS A 87 3.82 16.81 15.35
C LYS A 87 5.16 16.62 16.06
N LEU A 88 5.87 15.54 15.74
CA LEU A 88 7.19 15.23 16.31
C LEU A 88 8.21 16.29 15.91
N GLY A 89 8.20 16.73 14.65
CA GLY A 89 9.04 17.84 14.17
C GLY A 89 8.67 19.22 14.71
N ALA A 90 7.52 19.38 15.37
CA ALA A 90 7.12 20.60 16.04
C ALA A 90 7.54 20.65 17.52
N VAL A 91 8.02 19.55 18.11
CA VAL A 91 8.41 19.48 19.53
C VAL A 91 9.60 20.39 19.82
N CYS A 92 10.72 20.19 19.12
CA CYS A 92 11.91 21.03 19.21
C CYS A 92 12.76 20.93 17.94
N THR A 93 13.76 21.80 17.81
CA THR A 93 14.68 21.85 16.66
C THR A 93 15.47 20.55 16.47
N SER A 94 15.87 19.89 17.56
CA SER A 94 16.59 18.61 17.52
C SER A 94 15.71 17.48 16.96
N TRP A 95 14.48 17.35 17.46
CA TRP A 95 13.51 16.36 16.96
C TRP A 95 13.18 16.59 15.49
N ARG A 96 13.02 17.86 15.10
CA ARG A 96 12.81 18.24 13.71
C ARG A 96 14.00 17.86 12.84
N SER A 97 15.22 18.20 13.27
CA SER A 97 16.45 17.87 12.55
C SER A 97 16.53 16.36 12.29
N LEU A 98 16.39 15.54 13.33
CA LEU A 98 16.42 14.07 13.23
C LEU A 98 15.31 13.50 12.35
N THR A 99 14.11 14.04 12.46
CA THR A 99 12.97 13.63 11.62
C THR A 99 13.25 13.92 10.15
N LEU A 100 13.84 15.08 9.86
CA LEU A 100 14.12 15.54 8.51
C LEU A 100 15.35 14.89 7.89
N SER A 101 16.35 14.52 8.70
CA SER A 101 17.62 13.96 8.24
C SER A 101 17.61 12.43 8.12
N SER A 102 16.66 11.73 8.73
CA SER A 102 16.61 10.26 8.71
C SER A 102 15.82 9.71 7.51
N PRO A 103 16.48 9.14 6.48
CA PRO A 103 15.80 8.72 5.25
C PRO A 103 14.75 7.63 5.48
N ARG A 104 15.00 6.75 6.46
CA ARG A 104 14.10 5.62 6.82
C ARG A 104 12.69 6.06 7.22
N LEU A 105 12.53 7.27 7.76
CA LEU A 105 11.21 7.80 8.10
C LEU A 105 10.38 8.14 6.85
N TRP A 106 11.06 8.42 5.73
CA TRP A 106 10.50 8.87 4.46
C TRP A 106 10.38 7.75 3.41
N GLN A 107 10.77 6.52 3.74
CA GLN A 107 10.75 5.39 2.79
C GLN A 107 9.34 4.97 2.33
N HIS A 108 8.27 5.35 3.04
CA HIS A 108 6.90 5.03 2.63
C HIS A 108 6.24 6.23 1.97
N ILE A 109 6.00 6.10 0.67
CA ILE A 109 5.54 7.16 -0.22
C ILE A 109 4.10 6.87 -0.60
N ASP A 110 3.20 7.81 -0.27
CA ASP A 110 1.81 7.77 -0.71
C ASP A 110 1.62 8.80 -1.81
N LEU A 111 1.45 8.30 -3.03
CA LEU A 111 1.39 9.11 -4.25
C LEU A 111 0.12 9.98 -4.32
N ARG A 112 -0.91 9.70 -3.51
CA ARG A 112 -2.09 10.58 -3.42
C ARG A 112 -1.75 11.93 -2.79
N LEU A 113 -0.73 11.98 -1.94
CA LEU A 113 -0.32 13.18 -1.23
C LEU A 113 0.82 13.87 -1.98
N THR A 114 0.56 14.41 -3.17
CA THR A 114 1.59 14.95 -4.11
C THR A 114 2.73 15.72 -3.45
N ALA A 115 2.42 16.74 -2.64
CA ALA A 115 3.42 17.55 -1.95
C ALA A 115 4.26 16.73 -0.95
N TYR A 116 3.61 15.80 -0.23
CA TYR A 116 4.30 14.90 0.69
C TYR A 116 5.11 13.83 -0.07
N ALA A 117 4.60 13.32 -1.19
CA ALA A 117 5.28 12.34 -2.02
C ALA A 117 6.58 12.94 -2.57
N ALA A 118 6.54 14.13 -3.16
CA ALA A 118 7.74 14.84 -3.63
C ALA A 118 8.76 15.06 -2.50
N LEU A 119 8.28 15.45 -1.31
CA LEU A 119 9.15 15.60 -0.14
C LEU A 119 9.77 14.26 0.29
N ALA A 120 8.97 13.19 0.34
CA ALA A 120 9.39 11.86 0.76
C ALA A 120 10.38 11.23 -0.23
N VAL A 121 10.16 11.39 -1.54
CA VAL A 121 11.10 11.00 -2.60
C VAL A 121 12.46 11.62 -2.34
N ARG A 122 12.52 12.95 -2.22
CA ARG A 122 13.78 13.68 -1.98
C ARG A 122 14.46 13.26 -0.68
N ARG A 123 13.70 13.00 0.39
CA ARG A 123 14.25 12.67 1.72
C ARG A 123 14.59 11.21 1.91
N SER A 124 14.02 10.31 1.11
CA SER A 124 14.36 8.89 1.13
C SER A 124 15.77 8.61 0.58
N GLN A 125 16.39 9.56 -0.14
CA GLN A 125 17.76 9.43 -0.69
C GLN A 125 17.91 8.20 -1.57
N ASP A 126 18.74 7.21 -1.23
CA ASP A 126 19.00 6.00 -2.05
C ASP A 126 18.47 4.72 -1.40
N ILE A 127 17.72 4.81 -0.30
CA ILE A 127 17.20 3.60 0.37
C ILE A 127 16.03 2.99 -0.41
N PRO A 128 15.73 1.69 -0.20
CA PRO A 128 14.55 1.06 -0.78
C PRO A 128 13.24 1.72 -0.31
N VAL A 129 12.29 1.91 -1.23
CA VAL A 129 11.03 2.61 -0.96
C VAL A 129 9.81 1.71 -1.09
N HIS A 130 8.76 2.06 -0.34
CA HIS A 130 7.46 1.40 -0.37
C HIS A 130 6.43 2.39 -0.91
N ILE A 131 5.90 2.12 -2.10
CA ILE A 131 4.92 2.98 -2.77
C ILE A 131 3.52 2.47 -2.46
N ALA A 132 2.62 3.40 -2.14
CA ALA A 132 1.21 3.15 -2.06
C ALA A 132 0.41 4.19 -2.86
N PHE A 133 -0.67 3.73 -3.48
CA PHE A 133 -1.69 4.60 -4.07
C PHE A 133 -3.05 4.01 -3.71
N ARG A 134 -3.91 4.76 -3.00
CA ARG A 134 -5.18 4.23 -2.49
C ARG A 134 -6.36 5.14 -2.77
N VAL A 135 -7.06 4.97 -3.87
CA VAL A 135 -8.38 5.60 -4.10
C VAL A 135 -9.38 4.96 -3.16
N LEU A 136 -9.97 5.71 -2.22
CA LEU A 136 -10.94 5.19 -1.26
C LEU A 136 -12.38 5.61 -1.59
N ASP A 137 -12.57 6.72 -2.31
CA ASP A 137 -13.86 7.36 -2.57
C ASP A 137 -13.95 7.86 -4.02
N ASP A 138 -15.17 8.04 -4.53
CA ASP A 138 -15.48 8.41 -5.92
C ASP A 138 -14.97 9.81 -6.31
N GLU A 139 -14.77 10.69 -5.32
CA GLU A 139 -14.19 12.04 -5.55
C GLU A 139 -12.66 12.06 -5.57
N SER A 140 -12.00 10.90 -5.56
CA SER A 140 -10.55 10.87 -5.45
C SER A 140 -9.85 11.00 -6.81
N ARG A 141 -8.74 11.74 -6.77
CA ARG A 141 -7.78 11.91 -7.88
C ARG A 141 -7.29 10.53 -8.40
N SER A 142 -7.57 10.25 -9.66
CA SER A 142 -6.93 9.19 -10.43
C SER A 142 -5.42 9.43 -10.56
N PRO A 143 -4.59 8.37 -10.67
CA PRO A 143 -3.17 8.54 -10.92
C PRO A 143 -2.96 9.35 -12.21
N GLY A 144 -2.19 10.43 -12.13
CA GLY A 144 -1.85 11.25 -13.28
C GLY A 144 -0.50 10.86 -13.89
N PRO A 145 -0.15 11.42 -15.07
CA PRO A 145 1.15 11.21 -15.72
C PRO A 145 2.35 11.44 -14.79
N GLU A 146 2.28 12.44 -13.90
CA GLU A 146 3.35 12.73 -12.95
C GLU A 146 3.54 11.64 -11.88
N ASP A 147 2.47 10.91 -11.53
CA ASP A 147 2.57 9.81 -10.58
C ASP A 147 3.30 8.61 -11.22
N TYR A 148 3.03 8.33 -12.51
CA TYR A 148 3.74 7.28 -13.26
C TYR A 148 5.21 7.64 -13.52
N ARG A 149 5.51 8.92 -13.79
CA ARG A 149 6.90 9.41 -13.87
C ARG A 149 7.62 9.20 -12.55
N THR A 150 6.98 9.56 -11.44
CA THR A 150 7.53 9.32 -10.09
C THR A 150 7.80 7.83 -9.84
N ILE A 151 6.87 6.95 -10.23
CA ILE A 151 7.06 5.49 -10.11
C ILE A 151 8.25 5.02 -10.97
N SER A 152 8.37 5.53 -12.20
CA SER A 152 9.47 5.19 -13.11
C SER A 152 10.82 5.66 -12.58
N ASP A 153 10.91 6.89 -12.09
CA ASP A 153 12.12 7.47 -11.51
C ASP A 153 12.58 6.71 -10.26
N LEU A 154 11.63 6.20 -9.49
CA LEU A 154 11.90 5.41 -8.28
C LEU A 154 12.18 3.93 -8.58
N ALA A 155 11.87 3.44 -9.80
CA ALA A 155 11.84 2.02 -10.13
C ALA A 155 13.05 1.19 -9.62
N PRO A 156 14.31 1.65 -9.72
CA PRO A 156 15.47 0.90 -9.20
C PRO A 156 15.44 0.65 -7.69
N ARG A 157 14.67 1.44 -6.95
CA ARG A 157 14.62 1.47 -5.49
C ARG A 157 13.30 0.93 -4.92
N ILE A 158 12.32 0.62 -5.76
CA ILE A 158 11.00 0.21 -5.25
C ILE A 158 11.07 -1.21 -4.72
N ALA A 159 10.84 -1.34 -3.42
CA ALA A 159 10.86 -2.60 -2.71
C ALA A 159 9.46 -3.21 -2.58
N SER A 160 8.45 -2.36 -2.43
CA SER A 160 7.04 -2.76 -2.26
C SER A 160 6.12 -1.78 -2.96
N MET A 161 5.08 -2.30 -3.62
CA MET A 161 4.03 -1.51 -4.25
C MET A 161 2.65 -1.98 -3.77
N LYS A 162 1.78 -1.05 -3.38
CA LYS A 162 0.40 -1.35 -2.97
C LYS A 162 -0.59 -0.38 -3.61
N PHE A 163 -1.33 -0.89 -4.59
CA PHE A 163 -2.35 -0.15 -5.31
C PHE A 163 -3.74 -0.58 -4.84
N SER A 164 -4.55 0.40 -4.45
CA SER A 164 -5.98 0.23 -4.20
C SER A 164 -6.74 1.18 -5.13
N LEU A 165 -7.26 0.68 -6.24
CA LEU A 165 -7.80 1.47 -7.34
C LEU A 165 -9.19 0.97 -7.78
N PRO A 166 -10.02 1.84 -8.39
CA PRO A 166 -11.17 1.42 -9.20
C PRO A 166 -10.73 0.48 -10.33
N ILE A 167 -11.66 -0.32 -10.81
CA ILE A 167 -11.40 -1.38 -11.80
C ILE A 167 -10.87 -0.81 -13.11
N ASP A 168 -11.44 0.30 -13.54
CA ASP A 168 -11.16 1.02 -14.77
C ASP A 168 -9.76 1.64 -14.84
N LEU A 169 -9.08 1.83 -13.70
CA LEU A 169 -7.73 2.41 -13.66
C LEU A 169 -6.60 1.37 -13.70
N TYR A 170 -6.93 0.07 -13.59
CA TYR A 170 -5.91 -0.98 -13.67
C TYR A 170 -5.24 -1.10 -15.03
N PRO A 171 -5.94 -1.07 -16.18
CA PRO A 171 -5.29 -1.09 -17.48
C PRO A 171 -4.21 -0.01 -17.60
N GLU A 172 -4.57 1.24 -17.30
CA GLU A 172 -3.64 2.37 -17.38
C GLU A 172 -2.45 2.20 -16.43
N LEU A 173 -2.70 1.77 -15.19
CA LEU A 173 -1.62 1.48 -14.26
C LEU A 173 -0.68 0.41 -14.82
N LEU A 174 -1.21 -0.72 -15.28
CA LEU A 174 -0.46 -1.89 -15.75
C LEU A 174 0.32 -1.60 -17.04
N ASP A 175 -0.22 -0.77 -17.93
CA ASP A 175 0.45 -0.36 -19.17
C ASP A 175 1.63 0.60 -18.90
N ASN A 176 1.57 1.37 -17.80
CA ASN A 176 2.62 2.31 -17.38
C ASN A 176 3.57 1.73 -16.32
N PHE A 177 3.53 0.42 -16.05
CA PHE A 177 4.45 -0.19 -15.09
C PHE A 177 5.91 -0.11 -15.60
N PRO A 178 6.88 0.24 -14.74
CA PRO A 178 8.29 0.23 -15.14
C PRO A 178 8.73 -1.16 -15.60
N LEU A 179 9.53 -1.21 -16.66
CA LEU A 179 10.04 -2.46 -17.24
C LEU A 179 11.00 -3.22 -16.32
N SER A 180 11.62 -2.52 -15.35
CA SER A 180 12.59 -3.10 -14.43
C SER A 180 12.31 -2.64 -13.00
N LEU A 181 12.10 -3.60 -12.11
CA LEU A 181 11.84 -3.39 -10.69
C LEU A 181 12.70 -4.38 -9.87
N PRO A 182 14.03 -4.20 -9.86
CA PRO A 182 14.96 -5.23 -9.39
C PRO A 182 14.82 -5.55 -7.89
N LEU A 183 14.37 -4.58 -7.09
CA LEU A 183 14.19 -4.73 -5.64
C LEU A 183 12.75 -5.10 -5.22
N LEU A 184 11.82 -5.18 -6.18
CA LEU A 184 10.41 -5.39 -5.88
C LEU A 184 10.17 -6.80 -5.38
N HIS A 185 9.92 -6.91 -4.07
CA HIS A 185 9.63 -8.17 -3.41
C HIS A 185 8.17 -8.30 -2.96
N GLU A 186 7.42 -7.20 -2.92
CA GLU A 186 6.00 -7.19 -2.55
C GLU A 186 5.15 -6.38 -3.54
N LEU A 187 4.13 -7.01 -4.10
CA LEU A 187 3.13 -6.37 -4.95
C LEU A 187 1.72 -6.64 -4.40
N GLY A 188 0.98 -5.57 -4.14
CA GLY A 188 -0.40 -5.61 -3.71
C GLY A 188 -1.31 -4.87 -4.68
N LEU A 189 -2.31 -5.55 -5.24
CA LEU A 189 -3.36 -4.98 -6.08
C LEU A 189 -4.71 -5.26 -5.42
N SER A 190 -5.46 -4.22 -5.10
CA SER A 190 -6.80 -4.34 -4.52
C SER A 190 -7.81 -3.44 -5.22
N THR A 191 -8.95 -3.96 -5.63
CA THR A 191 -10.04 -3.09 -6.08
C THR A 191 -10.90 -2.65 -4.90
N VAL A 192 -11.33 -1.39 -4.95
CA VAL A 192 -12.35 -0.84 -4.03
C VAL A 192 -13.77 -1.16 -4.48
N ALA A 193 -13.95 -1.54 -5.76
CA ALA A 193 -15.24 -1.95 -6.27
C ALA A 193 -15.68 -3.27 -5.62
N ARG A 194 -17.00 -3.47 -5.55
CA ARG A 194 -17.59 -4.77 -5.14
C ARG A 194 -17.59 -5.80 -6.27
N GLU A 195 -16.97 -5.47 -7.38
CA GLU A 195 -16.85 -6.28 -8.57
C GLU A 195 -15.42 -6.80 -8.68
N ASN A 196 -15.23 -7.95 -9.35
CA ASN A 196 -13.89 -8.46 -9.61
C ASN A 196 -13.42 -7.94 -10.96
N TYR A 197 -12.18 -7.49 -11.01
CA TYR A 197 -11.49 -7.20 -12.25
C TYR A 197 -10.74 -8.44 -12.75
N ILE A 198 -10.97 -8.81 -14.01
CA ILE A 198 -10.21 -9.85 -14.70
C ILE A 198 -9.31 -9.16 -15.70
N TYR A 199 -8.01 -9.15 -15.42
CA TYR A 199 -7.04 -8.67 -16.38
C TYR A 199 -6.82 -9.77 -17.43
N THR A 200 -7.11 -9.46 -18.70
CA THR A 200 -6.90 -10.38 -19.83
C THR A 200 -5.73 -9.96 -20.72
N GLY A 201 -5.11 -8.81 -20.45
CA GLY A 201 -3.97 -8.31 -21.21
C GLY A 201 -2.69 -9.09 -20.94
N THR A 202 -1.67 -8.81 -21.75
CA THR A 202 -0.29 -9.19 -21.47
C THR A 202 0.33 -8.11 -20.58
N LEU A 203 0.67 -8.43 -19.33
CA LEU A 203 1.39 -7.46 -18.51
C LEU A 203 2.77 -7.22 -19.11
N PRO A 204 3.21 -5.95 -19.25
CA PRO A 204 4.58 -5.64 -19.69
C PRO A 204 5.65 -6.18 -18.70
N LEU A 205 5.24 -6.64 -17.51
CA LEU A 205 6.07 -7.40 -16.57
C LEU A 205 6.59 -8.72 -17.15
N GLY A 206 6.04 -9.23 -18.26
CA GLY A 206 6.47 -10.49 -18.89
C GLY A 206 7.95 -10.51 -19.29
N SER A 207 8.53 -9.35 -19.56
CA SER A 207 9.95 -9.19 -19.92
C SER A 207 10.85 -8.88 -18.72
N ALA A 208 10.28 -8.67 -17.54
CA ALA A 208 11.02 -8.29 -16.35
C ALA A 208 11.68 -9.54 -15.73
N SER A 209 12.77 -9.99 -16.34
CA SER A 209 13.64 -11.08 -15.88
C SER A 209 14.26 -10.86 -14.49
N THR A 210 13.95 -9.73 -13.84
CA THR A 210 14.60 -9.21 -12.64
C THR A 210 13.66 -9.08 -11.43
N LEU A 211 12.40 -9.51 -11.55
CA LEU A 211 11.45 -9.39 -10.44
C LEU A 211 11.77 -10.42 -9.34
N THR A 212 12.34 -9.94 -8.25
CA THR A 212 12.56 -10.71 -7.01
C THR A 212 11.26 -10.83 -6.18
N LEU A 213 10.12 -10.94 -6.85
CA LEU A 213 8.80 -10.84 -6.26
C LEU A 213 8.52 -12.07 -5.38
N ARG A 214 8.35 -11.84 -4.08
CA ARG A 214 8.11 -12.91 -3.08
C ARG A 214 6.70 -12.90 -2.52
N VAL A 215 6.05 -11.74 -2.50
CA VAL A 215 4.73 -11.55 -1.91
C VAL A 215 3.81 -10.93 -2.95
N LEU A 216 2.74 -11.65 -3.29
CA LEU A 216 1.67 -11.15 -4.15
C LEU A 216 0.36 -11.15 -3.37
N ASN A 217 -0.29 -9.99 -3.30
CA ASN A 217 -1.60 -9.82 -2.68
C ASN A 217 -2.60 -9.28 -3.71
N LEU A 218 -3.59 -10.08 -4.06
CA LEU A 218 -4.65 -9.74 -5.00
C LEU A 218 -5.99 -9.71 -4.24
N SER A 219 -6.71 -8.59 -4.29
CA SER A 219 -8.03 -8.46 -3.67
C SER A 219 -9.05 -7.88 -4.67
N GLY A 220 -9.94 -8.72 -5.18
CA GLY A 220 -10.88 -8.41 -6.25
C GLY A 220 -10.20 -8.14 -7.60
N VAL A 221 -8.93 -8.54 -7.74
CA VAL A 221 -8.16 -8.48 -8.98
C VAL A 221 -7.74 -9.90 -9.34
N TRP A 222 -7.89 -10.25 -10.60
CA TRP A 222 -7.47 -11.53 -11.15
C TRP A 222 -6.43 -11.29 -12.24
N LEU A 223 -5.31 -12.00 -12.17
CA LEU A 223 -4.21 -11.95 -13.12
C LEU A 223 -3.99 -13.35 -13.72
N PRO A 224 -3.68 -13.48 -15.03
CA PRO A 224 -3.41 -14.77 -15.66
C PRO A 224 -2.27 -15.54 -14.97
N TRP A 225 -2.47 -16.82 -14.66
CA TRP A 225 -1.46 -17.66 -14.00
C TRP A 225 -0.22 -17.94 -14.87
N THR A 226 -0.31 -17.65 -16.16
CA THR A 226 0.79 -17.76 -17.13
C THR A 226 1.85 -16.67 -16.96
N LEU A 227 1.59 -15.66 -16.14
CA LEU A 227 2.53 -14.55 -15.94
C LEU A 227 3.82 -15.00 -15.23
N PRO A 228 5.00 -14.50 -15.63
CA PRO A 228 6.26 -14.85 -14.99
C PRO A 228 6.36 -14.47 -13.51
N LEU A 229 5.54 -13.51 -13.05
CA LEU A 229 5.54 -13.02 -11.67
C LEU A 229 5.23 -14.09 -10.61
N TYR A 230 4.67 -15.25 -11.01
CA TYR A 230 4.38 -16.36 -10.10
C TYR A 230 5.57 -17.28 -9.81
N ARG A 231 6.68 -17.21 -10.58
CA ARG A 231 7.77 -18.20 -10.52
C ARG A 231 8.51 -18.24 -9.18
N GLU A 232 8.64 -17.10 -8.49
CA GLU A 232 9.41 -16.98 -7.23
C GLU A 232 8.57 -16.62 -6.00
N LEU A 233 7.24 -16.65 -6.11
CA LEU A 233 6.36 -16.23 -5.01
C LEU A 233 6.46 -17.17 -3.82
N VAL A 234 6.83 -16.62 -2.67
CA VAL A 234 6.77 -17.29 -1.36
C VAL A 234 5.35 -17.23 -0.79
N HIS A 235 4.71 -16.08 -0.92
CA HIS A 235 3.38 -15.81 -0.40
C HIS A 235 2.46 -15.31 -1.50
N LEU A 236 1.33 -16.00 -1.64
CA LEU A 236 0.25 -15.62 -2.53
C LEU A 236 -1.03 -15.50 -1.72
N HIS A 237 -1.62 -14.31 -1.73
CA HIS A 237 -2.91 -14.04 -1.13
C HIS A 237 -3.88 -13.60 -2.22
N VAL A 238 -4.95 -14.37 -2.41
CA VAL A 238 -6.00 -14.05 -3.37
C VAL A 238 -7.33 -13.99 -2.64
N ARG A 239 -7.94 -12.81 -2.66
CA ARG A 239 -9.29 -12.58 -2.17
C ARG A 239 -10.13 -12.15 -3.37
N LEU A 240 -11.18 -12.89 -3.66
CA LEU A 240 -12.15 -12.48 -4.67
C LEU A 240 -13.41 -12.03 -3.96
N TYR A 241 -14.00 -10.93 -4.39
CA TYR A 241 -15.30 -10.56 -3.90
C TYR A 241 -16.29 -11.51 -4.56
N HIS A 242 -17.05 -12.24 -3.76
CA HIS A 242 -18.25 -12.84 -4.31
C HIS A 242 -19.06 -11.68 -4.89
N ALA A 243 -19.37 -11.73 -6.18
CA ALA A 243 -20.45 -10.94 -6.75
C ALA A 243 -21.72 -11.43 -6.05
N VAL A 244 -21.94 -11.01 -4.80
CA VAL A 244 -22.97 -11.57 -3.93
C VAL A 244 -24.29 -11.11 -4.49
N ARG A 245 -24.89 -12.01 -5.28
CA ARG A 245 -26.33 -12.24 -5.43
C ARG A 245 -27.19 -11.15 -6.06
N ARG A 246 -26.73 -9.91 -6.29
CA ARG A 246 -27.61 -8.89 -6.89
C ARG A 246 -27.95 -9.18 -8.36
N ALA A 247 -27.05 -9.81 -9.11
CA ALA A 247 -27.35 -10.31 -10.46
C ALA A 247 -28.29 -11.54 -10.48
N ILE A 248 -28.47 -12.25 -9.36
CA ILE A 248 -29.38 -13.41 -9.28
C ILE A 248 -30.85 -12.95 -9.04
N ARG A 249 -31.07 -11.70 -8.60
CA ARG A 249 -32.42 -11.12 -8.51
C ARG A 249 -32.81 -10.27 -9.72
N SER A 250 -31.85 -9.68 -10.45
CA SER A 250 -32.13 -9.02 -11.73
C SER A 250 -32.26 -10.08 -12.84
N ARG A 251 -33.52 -10.41 -13.16
CA ARG A 251 -33.96 -11.30 -14.23
C ARG A 251 -33.13 -11.19 -15.51
N ASN A 252 -32.17 -12.09 -15.71
CA ASN A 252 -31.86 -12.68 -17.00
C ASN A 252 -31.05 -13.97 -16.81
N ARG A 253 -31.72 -15.12 -17.00
CA ARG A 253 -31.17 -16.47 -16.76
C ARG A 253 -30.03 -16.87 -17.71
N ALA A 254 -29.77 -16.10 -18.77
CA ALA A 254 -28.80 -16.47 -19.80
C ALA A 254 -27.33 -16.20 -19.41
N GLN A 255 -27.06 -15.21 -18.56
CA GLN A 255 -25.68 -14.81 -18.22
C GLN A 255 -25.11 -15.54 -17.00
N CYS A 256 -25.95 -16.30 -16.28
CA CYS A 256 -25.56 -16.99 -15.05
C CYS A 256 -24.75 -18.28 -15.30
N CYS A 257 -24.74 -18.81 -16.53
CA CYS A 257 -24.02 -20.03 -16.87
C CYS A 257 -22.50 -19.81 -16.97
N LEU A 258 -22.03 -18.63 -17.38
CA LEU A 258 -20.60 -18.33 -17.52
C LEU A 258 -19.88 -18.27 -16.16
N CYS A 259 -20.47 -17.62 -15.17
CA CYS A 259 -19.90 -17.56 -13.82
C CYS A 259 -20.02 -18.90 -13.08
N ARG A 260 -21.08 -19.68 -13.31
CA ARG A 260 -21.20 -21.03 -12.73
C ARG A 260 -20.20 -22.00 -13.35
N SER A 261 -19.95 -21.92 -14.65
CA SER A 261 -18.96 -22.76 -15.34
C SER A 261 -17.53 -22.45 -14.90
N ALA A 262 -17.17 -21.17 -14.72
CA ALA A 262 -15.86 -20.81 -14.15
C ALA A 262 -15.73 -21.30 -12.69
N HIS A 263 -16.79 -21.19 -11.88
CA HIS A 263 -16.77 -21.65 -10.49
C HIS A 263 -16.81 -23.18 -10.35
N LEU A 264 -17.47 -23.91 -11.26
CA LEU A 264 -17.49 -25.39 -11.30
C LEU A 264 -16.18 -25.96 -11.90
N ALA A 265 -15.65 -25.37 -12.98
CA ALA A 265 -14.39 -25.82 -13.58
C ALA A 265 -13.21 -25.70 -12.62
N ILE A 266 -13.23 -24.68 -11.75
CA ILE A 266 -12.26 -24.53 -10.67
C ILE A 266 -12.47 -25.56 -9.55
N THR A 267 -13.67 -26.15 -9.38
CA THR A 267 -13.96 -27.00 -8.20
C THR A 267 -14.17 -28.49 -8.48
N THR A 268 -14.34 -28.94 -9.74
CA THR A 268 -14.71 -30.34 -10.03
C THR A 268 -13.89 -31.09 -11.08
N ALA A 269 -12.88 -30.49 -11.72
CA ALA A 269 -12.01 -31.21 -12.65
C ALA A 269 -10.55 -30.95 -12.31
N LYS A 270 -9.70 -31.97 -12.51
CA LYS A 270 -8.24 -31.90 -12.44
C LYS A 270 -7.77 -31.60 -13.87
N PRO A 271 -7.68 -30.34 -14.34
CA PRO A 271 -7.39 -30.08 -15.74
C PRO A 271 -5.87 -30.05 -15.92
N ARG A 272 -5.38 -30.40 -17.10
CA ARG A 272 -4.04 -29.97 -17.48
C ARG A 272 -4.10 -28.46 -17.73
N LEU A 273 -3.01 -27.75 -17.44
CA LEU A 273 -2.93 -26.28 -17.53
C LEU A 273 -3.37 -25.75 -18.91
N GLU A 274 -3.23 -26.58 -19.96
CA GLU A 274 -3.60 -26.33 -21.36
C GLU A 274 -5.13 -26.31 -21.61
N ASP A 275 -5.95 -26.94 -20.76
CA ASP A 275 -7.40 -27.05 -20.96
C ASP A 275 -8.19 -25.81 -20.49
N LEU A 276 -7.59 -24.97 -19.64
CA LEU A 276 -8.25 -23.78 -19.08
C LEU A 276 -8.24 -22.60 -20.06
N GLU A 277 -7.22 -22.47 -20.91
CA GLU A 277 -7.15 -21.39 -21.92
C GLU A 277 -8.12 -21.60 -23.09
N GLY A 278 -8.30 -22.86 -23.54
CA GLY A 278 -9.27 -23.19 -24.59
C GLY A 278 -10.72 -22.95 -24.16
N PHE A 279 -11.05 -23.20 -22.89
CA PHE A 279 -12.41 -23.06 -22.35
C PHE A 279 -12.93 -21.63 -22.34
N PHE A 280 -12.06 -20.62 -22.14
CA PHE A 280 -12.46 -19.21 -22.18
C PHE A 280 -12.59 -18.67 -23.62
N GLN A 281 -11.93 -19.31 -24.60
CA GLN A 281 -11.94 -18.89 -25.99
C GLN A 281 -13.05 -19.55 -26.83
N SER A 282 -13.62 -20.68 -26.40
CA SER A 282 -14.49 -21.52 -27.23
C SER A 282 -15.99 -21.51 -26.90
N LEU A 283 -16.54 -20.46 -26.28
CA LEU A 283 -17.96 -20.45 -25.86
C LEU A 283 -18.93 -20.27 -27.04
N PRO A 284 -19.78 -21.27 -27.38
CA PRO A 284 -20.76 -21.14 -28.44
C PRO A 284 -22.09 -20.58 -27.91
N SER A 285 -22.76 -19.80 -28.76
CA SER A 285 -24.12 -19.29 -28.55
C SER A 285 -25.15 -20.34 -28.99
N ARG A 286 -25.76 -21.13 -28.08
CA ARG A 286 -27.16 -21.61 -28.19
C ARG A 286 -27.68 -22.49 -27.03
N ARG A 287 -29.03 -22.52 -27.00
CA ARG A 287 -30.03 -23.04 -26.05
C ARG A 287 -29.87 -24.51 -25.60
N ALA A 288 -30.16 -24.80 -24.32
CA ALA A 288 -31.31 -25.63 -23.91
C ALA A 288 -31.38 -25.97 -22.39
N ARG A 289 -32.66 -26.02 -21.92
CA ARG A 289 -33.33 -26.82 -20.87
C ARG A 289 -32.92 -26.75 -19.38
N HIS A 290 -33.97 -26.54 -18.56
CA HIS A 290 -33.96 -26.45 -17.10
C HIS A 290 -34.01 -27.83 -16.43
N GLY A 291 -33.20 -28.00 -15.38
CA GLY A 291 -33.38 -29.01 -14.34
C GLY A 291 -33.21 -28.36 -12.96
N HIS A 292 -34.11 -28.67 -12.02
CA HIS A 292 -34.14 -28.15 -10.65
C HIS A 292 -33.35 -29.08 -9.72
N TYR A 293 -32.45 -28.54 -8.90
CA TYR A 293 -31.89 -29.26 -7.75
C TYR A 293 -31.53 -28.31 -6.61
N ARG A 294 -31.77 -28.78 -5.38
CA ARG A 294 -31.65 -28.09 -4.08
C ARG A 294 -30.69 -28.93 -3.21
N GLY A 295 -29.81 -28.31 -2.42
CA GLY A 295 -29.06 -29.01 -1.37
C GLY A 295 -27.73 -28.39 -0.94
N ASP A 296 -27.77 -27.83 0.28
CA ASP A 296 -26.84 -27.86 1.43
C ASP A 296 -25.34 -27.54 1.34
N SER A 297 -24.91 -26.74 2.33
CA SER A 297 -23.57 -26.21 2.57
C SER A 297 -22.79 -27.07 3.57
N ALA A 298 -21.65 -27.59 3.14
CA ALA A 298 -20.60 -28.14 4.00
C ALA A 298 -19.26 -27.49 3.62
N CYS A 299 -18.41 -27.22 4.62
CA CYS A 299 -17.03 -26.77 4.41
C CYS A 299 -16.31 -27.71 3.44
N ARG A 300 -15.83 -27.18 2.31
CA ARG A 300 -15.03 -27.92 1.34
C ARG A 300 -13.57 -27.50 1.43
N GLU A 301 -12.72 -28.43 1.83
CA GLU A 301 -11.30 -28.37 1.54
C GLU A 301 -11.09 -28.82 0.09
N SER A 302 -10.38 -28.03 -0.70
CA SER A 302 -10.06 -28.38 -2.08
C SER A 302 -8.54 -28.31 -2.26
N MET A 303 -7.94 -29.48 -2.48
CA MET A 303 -6.51 -29.64 -2.73
C MET A 303 -6.25 -29.51 -4.23
N TYR A 304 -5.44 -28.54 -4.63
CA TYR A 304 -5.11 -28.29 -6.04
C TYR A 304 -3.67 -28.71 -6.34
N HIS A 305 -3.50 -29.39 -7.47
CA HIS A 305 -2.19 -29.68 -8.04
C HIS A 305 -1.91 -28.67 -9.14
N VAL A 306 -0.86 -27.87 -8.97
CA VAL A 306 -0.36 -26.98 -10.03
C VAL A 306 0.93 -27.59 -10.57
N TYR A 307 0.93 -27.93 -11.85
CA TYR A 307 2.11 -28.45 -12.55
C TYR A 307 2.73 -27.33 -13.37
N HIS A 308 4.02 -27.08 -13.17
CA HIS A 308 4.81 -26.16 -13.98
C HIS A 308 6.15 -26.82 -14.34
N GLY A 309 6.23 -27.47 -15.50
CA GLY A 309 7.38 -28.28 -15.90
C GLY A 309 7.56 -29.55 -15.04
N GLN A 310 8.81 -30.01 -14.85
CA GLN A 310 9.13 -31.23 -14.08
C GLN A 310 9.00 -31.08 -12.54
N ARG A 311 8.56 -29.93 -12.02
CA ARG A 311 8.36 -29.74 -10.57
C ARG A 311 6.86 -29.61 -10.26
N SER A 312 6.36 -30.48 -9.39
CA SER A 312 4.98 -30.40 -8.86
C SER A 312 4.97 -29.63 -7.54
N ALA A 313 4.13 -28.60 -7.42
CA ALA A 313 3.84 -27.96 -6.15
C ALA A 313 2.40 -28.31 -5.73
N ARG A 314 2.23 -28.82 -4.51
CA ARG A 314 0.91 -28.98 -3.89
C ARG A 314 0.57 -27.67 -3.20
N ILE A 315 -0.50 -27.02 -3.65
CA ILE A 315 -1.00 -25.78 -3.05
C ILE A 315 -2.33 -26.15 -2.38
N LEU A 316 -2.33 -26.17 -1.05
CA LEU A 316 -3.58 -26.31 -0.30
C LEU A 316 -4.22 -24.93 -0.22
N LEU A 317 -5.35 -24.76 -0.91
CA LEU A 317 -6.20 -23.59 -0.77
C LEU A 317 -7.23 -23.90 0.31
N VAL A 318 -6.99 -23.41 1.51
CA VAL A 318 -7.95 -23.52 2.62
C VAL A 318 -8.90 -22.34 2.51
N TRP A 319 -10.17 -22.63 2.25
CA TRP A 319 -11.23 -21.62 2.31
C TRP A 319 -11.57 -21.34 3.78
N ASN A 320 -11.42 -20.08 4.20
CA ASN A 320 -11.85 -19.64 5.51
C ASN A 320 -13.23 -18.96 5.40
N GLU A 321 -14.28 -19.66 5.86
CA GLU A 321 -15.65 -19.15 5.81
C GLU A 321 -15.84 -17.87 6.62
N GLN A 322 -15.19 -17.72 7.79
CA GLN A 322 -15.34 -16.54 8.63
C GLN A 322 -14.71 -15.28 8.01
N ARG A 323 -13.66 -15.44 7.20
CA ARG A 323 -12.94 -14.32 6.57
C ARG A 323 -13.28 -14.10 5.10
N HIS A 324 -14.02 -15.03 4.49
CA HIS A 324 -14.28 -15.08 3.05
C HIS A 324 -12.99 -14.90 2.24
N SER A 325 -11.98 -15.69 2.58
CA SER A 325 -10.64 -15.63 1.98
C SER A 325 -10.06 -17.02 1.79
N PHE A 326 -9.28 -17.21 0.72
CA PHE A 326 -8.45 -18.40 0.55
C PHE A 326 -7.08 -18.16 1.17
N HIS A 327 -6.61 -19.12 1.96
CA HIS A 327 -5.23 -19.16 2.43
C HIS A 327 -4.47 -20.26 1.69
N VAL A 328 -3.36 -19.88 1.07
CA VAL A 328 -2.39 -20.83 0.53
C VAL A 328 -1.54 -21.33 1.71
N GLN A 329 -1.75 -22.57 2.14
CA GLN A 329 -0.80 -23.27 2.99
C GLN A 329 0.15 -24.07 2.09
N ARG A 330 1.43 -23.74 2.12
CA ARG A 330 2.46 -24.62 1.56
C ARG A 330 2.61 -25.83 2.49
N PRO A 331 2.70 -27.06 1.97
CA PRO A 331 3.24 -28.15 2.76
C PRO A 331 4.72 -27.88 3.02
N TRP A 332 5.18 -28.25 4.22
CA TRP A 332 6.61 -28.33 4.53
C TRP A 332 7.26 -29.26 3.48
N ILE A 333 8.42 -28.85 2.96
CA ILE A 333 9.26 -29.70 2.10
C ILE A 333 9.81 -30.84 2.95
#